data_AF-A0A1Z2SDQ6-F1
#
_entry.id   AF-A0A1Z2SDQ6-F1
#
_cell.length_a   1.000
_cell.length_b   1.000
_cell.length_c   1.000
_cell.angle_alpha   90.00
_cell.angle_beta   90.00
_cell.angle_gamma   90.00
#
_symmetry.space_group_name_H-M   'P 1'
#
loop_
_entity.id
_entity.type
_entity.pdbx_description
1 polymer ?
#
loop_
_entity_poly.entity_id
_entity_poly.type
_entity_poly.pdbx_seq_one_letter_code
_entity_poly.pdbx_strand_id
1 'polypeptide(L)'
;MIKIPSRWLFILFFLLSGCTVQLVADYDPQTMLKIQQINNQIDRLYIQMAVLPAKERRYDQFQHQYLNIDVEIRGFVRLQKWRKMNEETYKQAEILAKLWQQDMAQHQKNGYLSDFLLKRHRAQYQRLLDTIAQGELAKNTSHS
;
A
#
# COMPACT_ATOMS: atom_id res chain seq x y z
N MET A 1 -44.61 -13.55 -35.86
CA MET A 1 -44.75 -12.41 -34.92
C MET A 1 -44.83 -12.95 -33.51
N ILE A 2 -43.74 -12.89 -32.74
CA ILE A 2 -43.69 -13.39 -31.36
C ILE A 2 -44.18 -12.27 -30.44
N LYS A 3 -45.34 -12.46 -29.78
CA LYS A 3 -45.86 -11.53 -28.77
C LYS A 3 -45.18 -11.82 -27.44
N ILE A 4 -44.15 -11.05 -27.11
CA ILE A 4 -43.47 -11.15 -25.81
C ILE A 4 -44.40 -10.55 -24.74
N PRO A 5 -44.79 -11.32 -23.70
CA PRO A 5 -45.68 -10.83 -22.67
C PRO A 5 -44.99 -9.74 -21.81
N SER A 6 -45.67 -8.61 -21.62
CA SER A 6 -45.20 -7.43 -20.87
C SER A 6 -44.61 -7.73 -19.47
N ARG A 7 -45.07 -8.80 -18.82
CA ARG A 7 -44.55 -9.25 -17.50
C ARG A 7 -43.11 -9.76 -17.55
N TRP A 8 -42.63 -10.25 -18.69
CA TRP A 8 -41.25 -10.71 -18.87
C TRP A 8 -40.26 -9.57 -19.09
N LEU A 9 -40.73 -8.46 -19.66
CA LEU A 9 -39.93 -7.27 -19.88
C LEU A 9 -39.56 -6.57 -18.56
N PHE A 10 -40.46 -6.65 -17.56
CA PHE A 10 -40.20 -6.15 -16.20
C PHE A 10 -39.15 -6.97 -15.43
N ILE A 11 -39.10 -8.30 -15.62
CA ILE A 11 -38.11 -9.17 -14.96
C ILE A 11 -36.70 -8.89 -15.49
N LEU A 12 -36.56 -8.62 -16.78
CA LEU A 12 -35.27 -8.29 -17.40
C LEU A 12 -34.70 -6.95 -16.87
N PHE A 13 -35.57 -5.99 -16.53
CA PHE A 13 -35.17 -4.67 -16.03
C PHE A 13 -34.62 -4.73 -14.59
N PHE A 14 -35.14 -5.62 -13.74
CA PHE A 14 -34.64 -5.80 -12.36
C PHE A 14 -33.27 -6.50 -12.31
N LEU A 15 -32.90 -7.28 -13.34
CA LEU A 15 -31.58 -7.91 -13.43
C LEU A 15 -30.45 -6.93 -13.78
N LEU A 16 -30.78 -5.70 -14.24
CA LEU A 16 -29.79 -4.67 -14.58
C LEU A 16 -29.45 -3.72 -13.43
N SER A 17 -30.27 -3.69 -12.37
CA SER A 17 -30.08 -2.80 -11.19
C SER A 17 -29.04 -3.29 -10.17
N GLY A 18 -28.28 -4.35 -10.48
CA GLY A 18 -27.30 -4.96 -9.56
C GLY A 18 -25.89 -4.39 -9.59
N CYS A 19 -25.55 -3.49 -10.52
CA CYS A 19 -24.25 -2.82 -10.53
C CYS A 19 -24.26 -1.69 -9.50
N THR A 20 -23.91 -2.00 -8.25
CA THR A 20 -23.53 -0.95 -7.30
C THR A 20 -22.25 -0.31 -7.82
N VAL A 21 -22.37 0.91 -8.35
CA VAL A 21 -21.19 1.73 -8.67
C VAL A 21 -20.60 2.11 -7.32
N GLN A 22 -19.56 1.40 -6.91
CA GLN A 22 -18.81 1.76 -5.73
C GLN A 22 -18.01 3.00 -6.08
N LEU A 23 -18.47 4.16 -5.62
CA LEU A 23 -17.70 5.40 -5.78
C LEU A 23 -16.32 5.16 -5.17
N VAL A 24 -15.28 5.44 -5.95
CA VAL A 24 -13.90 5.44 -5.49
C VAL A 24 -13.57 6.87 -5.05
N ALA A 25 -12.72 7.01 -4.03
CA ALA A 25 -12.20 8.32 -3.64
C ALA A 25 -11.56 9.05 -4.84
N ASP A 26 -11.70 10.38 -4.88
CA ASP A 26 -11.01 11.23 -5.87
C ASP A 26 -9.49 11.12 -5.69
N TYR A 27 -8.73 11.30 -6.76
CA TYR A 27 -7.27 11.36 -6.74
C TYR A 27 -6.75 12.43 -5.76
N ASP A 28 -5.73 12.08 -4.97
CA ASP A 28 -5.05 12.99 -4.05
C ASP A 28 -3.54 13.04 -4.32
N PRO A 29 -3.00 14.18 -4.77
CA PRO A 29 -1.56 14.34 -4.97
C PRO A 29 -0.75 14.24 -3.67
N GLN A 30 -1.33 14.56 -2.50
CA GLN A 30 -0.62 14.41 -1.21
C GLN A 30 -0.37 12.94 -0.88
N THR A 31 -1.32 12.07 -1.22
CA THR A 31 -1.17 10.62 -1.11
C THR A 31 0.01 10.12 -1.95
N MET A 32 0.14 10.58 -3.20
CA MET A 32 1.27 10.23 -4.07
C MET A 32 2.61 10.70 -3.51
N LEU A 33 2.70 11.95 -3.04
CA LEU A 33 3.91 12.48 -2.42
C LEU A 33 4.31 11.67 -1.18
N LYS A 34 3.34 11.26 -0.35
CA LYS A 34 3.60 10.43 0.83
C LYS A 34 4.07 9.03 0.48
N ILE A 35 3.48 8.39 -0.53
CA ILE A 35 3.96 7.07 -1.01
C ILE A 35 5.40 7.17 -1.49
N GLN A 36 5.72 8.17 -2.31
CA GLN A 36 7.09 8.41 -2.80
C GLN A 36 8.07 8.69 -1.64
N GLN A 37 7.67 9.51 -0.67
CA GLN A 37 8.50 9.80 0.51
C GLN A 37 8.84 8.53 1.28
N ILE A 38 7.83 7.71 1.60
CA ILE A 38 8.01 6.44 2.32
C ILE A 38 8.89 5.48 1.52
N ASN A 39 8.64 5.34 0.21
CA ASN A 39 9.44 4.49 -0.67
C ASN A 39 10.92 4.87 -0.65
N ASN A 40 11.20 6.17 -0.80
CA ASN A 40 12.58 6.68 -0.79
C ASN A 40 13.28 6.48 0.56
N GLN A 41 12.56 6.59 1.68
CA GLN A 41 13.12 6.35 3.00
C GLN A 41 13.45 4.86 3.21
N ILE A 42 12.54 3.97 2.82
CA ILE A 42 12.75 2.51 2.89
C ILE A 42 13.91 2.09 1.97
N ASP A 43 13.93 2.56 0.73
CA ASP A 43 14.98 2.22 -0.23
C ASP A 43 16.35 2.69 0.27
N ARG A 44 16.43 3.92 0.78
CA ARG A 44 17.65 4.47 1.39
C ARG A 44 18.14 3.61 2.54
N LEU A 45 17.25 3.18 3.44
CA LEU A 45 17.61 2.32 4.57
C LEU A 45 18.27 1.02 4.07
N TYR A 46 17.62 0.33 3.13
CA TYR A 46 18.15 -0.94 2.64
C TYR A 46 19.41 -0.79 1.79
N ILE A 47 19.58 0.30 1.04
CA ILE A 47 20.83 0.63 0.34
C ILE A 47 21.97 0.85 1.33
N GLN A 48 21.72 1.59 2.42
CA GLN A 48 22.72 1.83 3.46
C GLN A 48 23.11 0.54 4.18
N MET A 49 22.17 -0.37 4.43
CA MET A 49 22.51 -1.69 4.94
C MET A 49 23.35 -2.49 3.92
N ALA A 50 23.03 -2.40 2.63
CA ALA A 50 23.67 -3.20 1.59
C ALA A 50 25.18 -2.93 1.43
N VAL A 51 25.64 -1.71 1.75
CA VAL A 51 27.07 -1.36 1.69
C VAL A 51 27.89 -1.91 2.87
N LEU A 52 27.23 -2.41 3.91
CA LEU A 52 27.90 -3.01 5.07
C LEU A 52 28.01 -4.53 4.93
N PRO A 53 29.03 -5.16 5.54
CA PRO A 53 29.04 -6.60 5.77
C PRO A 53 27.81 -7.04 6.56
N ALA A 54 27.28 -8.25 6.28
CA ALA A 54 26.05 -8.73 6.90
C ALA A 54 26.05 -8.65 8.44
N LYS A 55 27.18 -8.97 9.09
CA LYS A 55 27.32 -8.92 10.56
C LYS A 55 27.27 -7.50 11.15
N GLU A 56 27.53 -6.49 10.33
CA GLU A 56 27.48 -5.08 10.73
C GLU A 56 26.10 -4.48 10.53
N ARG A 57 25.21 -5.10 9.74
CA ARG A 57 23.82 -4.67 9.54
C ARG A 57 22.97 -5.02 10.74
N ARG A 58 23.32 -4.48 11.91
CA ARG A 58 22.66 -4.80 13.17
C ARG A 58 21.50 -3.84 13.44
N TYR A 59 20.45 -4.33 14.08
CA TYR A 59 19.26 -3.53 14.36
C TYR A 59 19.57 -2.22 15.12
N ASP A 60 20.45 -2.27 16.12
CA ASP A 60 20.85 -1.12 16.96
C ASP A 60 21.41 0.04 16.14
N GLN A 61 22.13 -0.24 15.04
CA GLN A 61 22.68 0.80 14.17
C GLN A 61 21.63 1.54 13.35
N PHE A 62 20.50 0.89 13.07
CA PHE A 62 19.47 1.38 12.15
C PHE A 62 18.13 1.71 12.84
N GLN A 63 18.03 1.49 14.15
CA GLN A 63 16.78 1.63 14.92
C GLN A 63 16.09 2.99 14.73
N HIS A 64 16.86 4.08 14.69
CA HIS A 64 16.30 5.42 14.51
C HIS A 64 15.63 5.59 13.15
N GLN A 65 16.22 5.02 12.10
CA GLN A 65 15.65 5.06 10.77
C GLN A 65 14.40 4.18 10.68
N TYR A 66 14.41 3.02 11.33
CA TYR A 66 13.23 2.17 11.45
C TYR A 66 12.05 2.91 12.08
N LEU A 67 12.29 3.59 13.21
CA LEU A 67 11.27 4.34 13.94
C LEU A 67 10.74 5.52 13.13
N ASN A 68 11.62 6.28 12.48
CA ASN A 68 11.21 7.43 11.66
C ASN A 68 10.29 6.99 10.51
N ILE A 69 10.59 5.87 9.86
CA ILE A 69 9.76 5.31 8.80
C ILE A 69 8.44 4.76 9.36
N ASP A 70 8.44 4.09 10.52
CA ASP A 70 7.20 3.59 11.15
C ASP A 70 6.25 4.75 11.47
N VAL A 71 6.78 5.88 11.94
CA VAL A 71 5.98 7.09 12.19
C VAL A 71 5.35 7.62 10.90
N GLU A 72 6.11 7.70 9.80
CA GLU A 72 5.59 8.14 8.49
C GLU A 72 4.53 7.18 7.96
N ILE A 73 4.75 5.87 8.04
CA ILE A 73 3.77 4.86 7.61
C ILE A 73 2.49 4.95 8.45
N ARG A 74 2.58 5.08 9.78
CA ARG A 74 1.41 5.27 10.63
C ARG A 74 0.68 6.58 10.33
N GLY A 75 1.42 7.64 10.00
CA GLY A 75 0.86 8.90 9.51
C GLY A 75 0.07 8.71 8.22
N PHE A 76 0.63 7.96 7.29
CA PHE A 76 -0.02 7.59 6.04
C PHE A 76 -1.31 6.78 6.28
N VAL A 77 -1.30 5.78 7.15
CA VAL A 77 -2.51 5.01 7.52
C VAL A 77 -3.61 5.94 8.05
N ARG A 78 -3.28 6.86 8.97
CA ARG A 78 -4.25 7.82 9.52
C ARG A 78 -4.83 8.73 8.44
N LEU A 79 -3.98 9.22 7.53
CA LEU A 79 -4.42 10.03 6.40
C LEU A 79 -5.43 9.27 5.54
N GLN A 80 -5.13 8.03 5.15
CA GLN A 80 -6.01 7.23 4.30
C GLN A 80 -7.32 6.85 5.00
N LYS A 81 -7.30 6.64 6.33
CA LYS A 81 -8.49 6.36 7.14
C LYS A 81 -9.52 7.49 7.12
N TRP A 82 -9.07 8.75 7.07
CA TRP A 82 -9.96 9.90 7.10
C TRP A 82 -10.55 10.25 5.73
N ARG A 83 -10.01 9.68 4.65
CA ARG A 83 -10.53 9.89 3.29
C ARG A 83 -11.80 9.06 3.08
N LYS A 84 -12.87 9.73 2.63
CA LYS A 84 -14.12 9.07 2.24
C LYS A 84 -13.87 8.13 1.07
N MET A 85 -14.53 6.96 1.06
CA MET A 85 -14.55 6.02 -0.07
C MET A 85 -13.15 5.52 -0.49
N ASN A 86 -12.24 5.45 0.49
CA ASN A 86 -10.82 5.14 0.27
C ASN A 86 -10.41 3.82 0.96
N GLU A 87 -11.37 2.91 1.15
CA GLU A 87 -11.18 1.68 1.94
C GLU A 87 -10.05 0.80 1.42
N GLU A 88 -9.88 0.71 0.10
CA GLU A 88 -8.83 -0.12 -0.50
C GLU A 88 -7.44 0.44 -0.18
N THR A 89 -7.19 1.72 -0.44
CA THR A 89 -5.92 2.37 -0.11
C THR A 89 -5.66 2.34 1.40
N TYR A 90 -6.69 2.49 2.23
CA TYR A 90 -6.57 2.34 3.68
C TYR A 90 -6.12 0.93 4.08
N LYS A 91 -6.73 -0.14 3.55
CA LYS A 91 -6.33 -1.53 3.81
C LYS A 91 -4.90 -1.81 3.37
N GLN A 92 -4.49 -1.33 2.20
CA GLN A 92 -3.11 -1.49 1.73
C GLN A 92 -2.11 -0.74 2.61
N ALA A 93 -2.46 0.45 3.11
CA ALA A 93 -1.64 1.17 4.09
C ALA A 93 -1.50 0.39 5.41
N GLU A 94 -2.56 -0.27 5.89
CA GLU A 94 -2.48 -1.14 7.07
C GLU A 94 -1.59 -2.37 6.84
N ILE A 95 -1.65 -2.97 5.64
CA ILE A 95 -0.76 -4.07 5.24
C ILE A 95 0.70 -3.60 5.26
N LEU A 96 1.00 -2.41 4.71
CA LEU A 96 2.33 -1.81 4.75
C LEU A 96 2.82 -1.63 6.19
N ALA A 97 2.00 -1.05 7.07
CA ALA A 97 2.34 -0.84 8.48
C ALA A 97 2.64 -2.16 9.21
N LYS A 98 1.79 -3.16 9.00
CA LYS A 98 1.97 -4.49 9.60
C LYS A 98 3.26 -5.15 9.11
N LEU A 99 3.51 -5.13 7.81
CA LEU A 99 4.72 -5.69 7.22
C LEU A 99 5.97 -5.01 7.78
N TRP A 100 5.98 -3.68 7.84
CA TRP A 100 7.08 -2.90 8.40
C TRP A 100 7.43 -3.29 9.83
N GLN A 101 6.41 -3.36 10.69
CA GLN A 101 6.59 -3.71 12.09
C GLN A 101 7.08 -5.15 12.28
N GLN A 102 6.59 -6.07 11.45
CA GLN A 102 7.04 -7.46 11.45
C GLN A 102 8.51 -7.59 11.05
N ASP A 103 8.93 -6.93 9.97
CA ASP A 103 10.31 -6.98 9.51
C ASP A 103 11.27 -6.30 10.50
N MET A 104 10.85 -5.19 11.11
CA MET A 104 11.58 -4.51 12.17
C MET A 104 11.82 -5.43 13.37
N ALA A 105 10.75 -6.08 13.87
CA ALA A 105 10.84 -7.02 14.98
C ALA A 105 11.70 -8.25 14.63
N GLN A 106 11.61 -8.73 13.39
CA GLN A 106 12.40 -9.86 12.92
C GLN A 106 13.88 -9.51 12.83
N HIS A 107 14.24 -8.31 12.36
CA HIS A 107 15.61 -7.83 12.36
C HIS A 107 16.15 -7.68 13.79
N GLN A 108 15.37 -7.11 14.70
CA GLN A 108 15.73 -7.02 16.11
C GLN A 108 15.99 -8.41 16.73
N LYS A 109 15.15 -9.40 16.42
CA LYS A 109 15.28 -10.77 16.92
C LYS A 109 16.50 -11.51 16.35
N ASN A 110 16.80 -11.33 15.06
CA ASN A 110 17.88 -12.05 14.38
C ASN A 110 19.26 -11.42 14.59
N GLY A 111 19.31 -10.22 15.16
CA GLY A 111 20.53 -9.46 15.40
C GLY A 111 21.06 -8.74 14.17
N TYR A 112 21.04 -9.37 12.99
CA TYR A 112 21.47 -8.76 11.73
C TYR A 112 20.64 -9.22 10.51
N LEU A 113 20.76 -8.49 9.40
CA LEU A 113 20.07 -8.78 8.15
C LEU A 113 21.01 -9.45 7.10
N SER A 114 20.65 -10.65 6.64
CA SER A 114 21.39 -11.33 5.56
C SER A 114 21.14 -10.68 4.20
N ASP A 115 22.03 -10.91 3.22
CA ASP A 115 21.87 -10.41 1.84
C ASP A 115 20.55 -10.87 1.20
N PHE A 116 20.18 -12.13 1.44
CA PHE A 116 18.94 -12.70 0.96
C PHE A 116 17.72 -11.96 1.52
N LEU A 117 17.66 -11.75 2.84
CA LEU A 117 16.56 -11.03 3.48
C LEU A 117 16.51 -9.57 3.04
N LEU A 118 17.66 -8.91 2.94
CA LEU A 118 17.77 -7.53 2.45
C LEU A 118 17.15 -7.38 1.05
N LYS A 119 17.58 -8.22 0.11
CA LYS A 119 17.07 -8.21 -1.27
C LYS A 119 15.58 -8.52 -1.32
N ARG A 120 15.13 -9.52 -0.55
CA ARG A 120 13.73 -9.91 -0.48
C ARG A 120 12.85 -8.78 0.05
N HIS A 121 13.21 -8.18 1.18
CA HIS A 121 12.43 -7.11 1.80
C HIS A 121 12.35 -5.90 0.88
N ARG A 122 13.48 -5.44 0.33
CA ARG A 122 13.50 -4.32 -0.62
C ARG A 122 12.54 -4.53 -1.79
N ALA A 123 12.59 -5.70 -2.42
CA ALA A 123 11.70 -6.02 -3.53
C ALA A 123 10.22 -6.13 -3.11
N GLN A 124 9.95 -6.56 -1.87
CA GLN A 124 8.60 -6.65 -1.32
C GLN A 124 7.99 -5.26 -1.08
N TYR A 125 8.74 -4.32 -0.50
CA TYR A 125 8.26 -2.95 -0.28
C TYR A 125 8.05 -2.20 -1.60
N GLN A 126 8.97 -2.34 -2.56
CA GLN A 126 8.82 -1.74 -3.89
C GLN A 126 7.49 -2.17 -4.53
N ARG A 127 7.24 -3.49 -4.61
CA ARG A 127 5.98 -4.00 -5.19
C ARG A 127 4.74 -3.48 -4.46
N LEU A 128 4.75 -3.48 -3.14
CA LEU A 128 3.60 -3.02 -2.35
C LEU A 128 3.34 -1.53 -2.57
N LEU A 129 4.36 -0.69 -2.50
CA LEU A 129 4.22 0.75 -2.68
C LEU A 129 3.85 1.10 -4.13
N ASP A 130 4.40 0.40 -5.11
CA ASP A 130 4.02 0.54 -6.53
C ASP A 130 2.54 0.20 -6.73
N THR A 131 2.04 -0.84 -6.06
CA THR A 131 0.63 -1.25 -6.12
C THR A 131 -0.28 -0.17 -5.53
N ILE A 132 0.10 0.40 -4.37
CA ILE A 132 -0.64 1.50 -3.74
C ILE A 132 -0.63 2.75 -4.64
N ALA A 133 0.52 3.09 -5.23
CA ALA A 133 0.66 4.21 -6.15
C ALA A 133 -0.18 4.05 -7.41
N GLN A 134 -0.16 2.86 -8.03
CA GLN A 134 -1.00 2.56 -9.20
C GLN A 134 -2.49 2.66 -8.87
N GLY A 135 -2.90 2.18 -7.69
CA GLY A 135 -4.27 2.32 -7.20
C GLY A 135 -4.70 3.78 -7.01
N GLU A 136 -3.80 4.65 -6.54
CA GLU A 136 -4.09 6.09 -6.45
C GLU A 136 -4.15 6.74 -7.84
N LEU A 137 -3.20 6.43 -8.73
CA LEU A 137 -3.17 6.98 -10.10
C LEU A 137 -4.42 6.59 -10.92
N ALA A 138 -4.96 5.39 -10.72
CA ALA A 138 -6.18 4.96 -11.39
C ALA A 138 -7.41 5.84 -11.06
N LYS A 139 -7.43 6.48 -9.88
CA LYS A 139 -8.47 7.44 -9.48
C LYS A 139 -8.43 8.72 -10.31
N ASN A 140 -7.28 9.06 -10.86
CA ASN A 140 -7.14 10.22 -11.75
C ASN A 140 -7.85 9.97 -13.09
N THR A 141 -7.88 8.71 -13.55
CA THR A 141 -8.49 8.32 -14.82
C THR A 141 -9.98 7.98 -14.71
N SER A 142 -10.52 7.74 -13.51
CA SER A 142 -11.93 7.38 -13.30
C SER A 142 -12.90 8.57 -13.35
N HIS A 143 -12.40 9.79 -13.55
CA HIS A 143 -13.21 11.00 -13.75
C HIS A 143 -13.18 11.54 -15.20
N SER A 144 -12.62 10.77 -16.15
CA SER A 144 -12.60 11.10 -17.58
C SER A 144 -13.67 10.36 -18.38
#